data_AF-A0A940XME6-F1
#
_entry.id   AF-A0A940XME6-F1
#
_cell.length_a   1.000
_cell.length_b   1.000
_cell.length_c   1.000
_cell.angle_alpha   90.00
_cell.angle_beta   90.00
_cell.angle_gamma   90.00
#
_symmetry.space_group_name_H-M   'P 1'
#
loop_
_entity.id
_entity.type
_entity.pdbx_description
1 polymer ?
#
loop_
_entity_poly.entity_id
_entity_poly.type
_entity_poly.pdbx_seq_one_letter_code
_entity_poly.pdbx_strand_id
1 'polypeptide(L)'
;MERTEDEWARIAGYVRHTLNKLASQPLPLCLPGEPQECGKTAREHVLLWSAELKAVAHDLIETSAPTREDAVHYSGPLYRQTLESLRGNRGARV
;
A
#
# COMPACT_ATOMS: atom_id res chain seq x y z
N MET A 1 1.06 11.55 -17.18
CA MET A 1 0.42 10.40 -17.84
C MET A 1 -0.53 9.76 -16.84
N GLU A 2 -1.82 9.70 -17.16
CA GLU A 2 -2.81 9.04 -16.29
C GLU A 2 -2.79 7.54 -16.57
N ARG A 3 -2.97 6.73 -15.51
CA ARG A 3 -2.99 5.26 -15.63
C ARG A 3 -4.34 4.79 -16.15
N THR A 4 -4.33 3.72 -16.94
CA THR A 4 -5.55 3.03 -17.39
C THR A 4 -6.14 2.17 -16.26
N GLU A 5 -7.40 1.73 -16.41
CA GLU A 5 -8.04 0.83 -15.44
C GLU A 5 -7.31 -0.51 -15.32
N ASP A 6 -6.79 -1.07 -16.42
CA ASP A 6 -5.99 -2.31 -16.38
C ASP A 6 -4.68 -2.14 -15.59
N GLU A 7 -4.04 -0.98 -15.73
CA GLU A 7 -2.85 -0.64 -14.95
C GLU A 7 -3.18 -0.47 -13.46
N TRP A 8 -4.32 0.14 -13.14
CA TRP A 8 -4.82 0.21 -11.78
C TRP A 8 -5.14 -1.17 -11.21
N ALA A 9 -5.78 -2.05 -11.99
CA ALA A 9 -6.16 -3.40 -11.56
C ALA A 9 -4.92 -4.22 -11.22
N ARG A 10 -3.86 -4.09 -12.03
CA ARG A 10 -2.57 -4.73 -11.76
C ARG A 10 -1.95 -4.23 -10.46
N ILE A 11 -1.95 -2.92 -10.22
CA ILE A 11 -1.43 -2.34 -8.96
C ILE A 11 -2.27 -2.82 -7.78
N ALA A 12 -3.60 -2.80 -7.90
CA ALA A 12 -4.50 -3.25 -6.85
C ALA A 12 -4.25 -4.72 -6.50
N GLY A 13 -4.04 -5.57 -7.51
CA GLY A 13 -3.65 -6.98 -7.33
C GLY A 13 -2.35 -7.13 -6.54
N TYR A 14 -1.32 -6.32 -6.83
CA TYR A 14 -0.05 -6.36 -6.08
C TYR A 14 -0.21 -5.91 -4.62
N VAL A 15 -0.96 -4.83 -4.38
CA VAL A 15 -1.22 -4.35 -3.02
C VAL A 15 -2.01 -5.40 -2.23
N ARG A 16 -3.07 -5.97 -2.82
CA ARG A 16 -3.85 -7.05 -2.22
C ARG A 16 -2.99 -8.28 -1.90
N HIS A 17 -2.17 -8.73 -2.86
CA HIS A 17 -1.28 -9.88 -2.65
C HIS A 17 -0.30 -9.66 -1.49
N THR A 18 0.18 -8.43 -1.35
CA THR A 18 1.06 -8.06 -0.24
C THR A 18 0.32 -8.07 1.08
N LEU A 19 -0.87 -7.46 1.14
CA LEU A 19 -1.73 -7.49 2.33
C LEU A 19 -2.09 -8.92 2.74
N ASN A 20 -2.45 -9.80 1.80
CA ASN A 20 -2.75 -11.20 2.10
C ASN A 20 -1.58 -11.97 2.72
N LYS A 21 -0.34 -11.48 2.57
CA LYS A 21 0.85 -12.07 3.20
C LYS A 21 1.17 -11.48 4.57
N LEU A 22 0.79 -10.23 4.81
CA LEU A 22 1.18 -9.48 6.01
C LEU A 22 0.04 -9.36 7.03
N ALA A 23 -1.20 -9.23 6.56
CA ALA A 23 -2.37 -9.07 7.39
C ALA A 23 -2.94 -10.43 7.81
N SER A 24 -3.53 -10.46 9.00
CA SER A 24 -4.12 -11.67 9.59
C SER A 24 -5.39 -12.15 8.88
N GLN A 25 -6.01 -11.31 8.04
CA GLN A 25 -7.23 -11.67 7.31
C GLN A 25 -7.01 -11.52 5.80
N PRO A 26 -7.35 -12.56 5.00
CA PRO A 26 -7.25 -12.47 3.55
C PRO A 26 -8.31 -11.52 3.00
N LEU A 27 -7.88 -10.62 2.13
CA LEU A 27 -8.77 -9.73 1.38
C LEU A 27 -9.54 -10.50 0.30
N PRO A 28 -10.83 -10.15 0.07
CA PRO A 28 -11.66 -10.82 -0.93
C PRO A 28 -11.22 -10.55 -2.37
N LEU A 29 -11.64 -11.43 -3.28
CA LEU A 29 -11.50 -11.28 -4.72
C LEU A 29 -12.59 -10.34 -5.28
N CYS A 30 -12.41 -9.03 -5.11
CA CYS A 30 -13.41 -8.02 -5.48
C CYS A 30 -12.98 -6.98 -6.52
N LEU A 31 -11.91 -7.22 -7.28
CA LEU A 31 -11.50 -6.38 -8.40
C LEU A 31 -12.48 -6.49 -9.59
N PRO A 32 -12.48 -5.50 -10.51
CA PRO A 32 -13.25 -5.58 -11.75
C PRO A 32 -12.98 -6.89 -12.52
N GLY A 33 -14.04 -7.59 -12.89
CA GLY A 33 -13.96 -8.88 -13.59
C GLY A 33 -13.75 -10.11 -12.69
N GLU A 34 -13.65 -9.95 -11.37
CA GLU A 34 -13.58 -11.08 -10.43
C GLU A 34 -14.98 -11.56 -10.02
N PRO A 35 -15.14 -12.85 -9.62
CA PRO A 35 -16.46 -13.42 -9.30
C PRO A 35 -17.20 -12.75 -8.14
N GLN A 36 -16.50 -11.99 -7.28
CA GLN A 36 -17.08 -11.21 -6.19
C GLN A 36 -16.80 -9.70 -6.34
N GLU A 37 -16.79 -9.20 -7.59
CA GLU A 37 -16.66 -7.77 -7.89
C GLU A 37 -17.66 -6.93 -7.06
N CYS A 38 -17.14 -5.94 -6.32
CA CYS A 38 -17.93 -5.13 -5.40
C CYS A 38 -18.42 -3.80 -6.00
N GLY A 39 -18.30 -3.64 -7.32
CA GLY A 39 -18.68 -2.42 -8.06
C GLY A 39 -17.74 -1.22 -7.84
N LYS A 40 -16.58 -1.42 -7.22
CA LYS A 40 -15.53 -0.40 -7.09
C LYS A 40 -14.57 -0.49 -8.26
N THR A 41 -14.12 0.66 -8.73
CA THR A 41 -13.05 0.75 -9.73
C THR A 41 -11.74 0.20 -9.19
N ALA A 42 -10.84 -0.20 -10.08
CA ALA A 42 -9.54 -0.68 -9.66
C ALA A 42 -8.73 0.42 -8.95
N ARG A 43 -8.91 1.68 -9.37
CA ARG A 43 -8.30 2.84 -8.71
C ARG A 43 -8.77 2.99 -7.25
N GLU A 44 -10.06 2.82 -6.97
CA GLU A 44 -10.58 2.85 -5.60
C GLU A 44 -9.98 1.74 -4.74
N HIS A 45 -9.82 0.53 -5.28
CA HIS A 45 -9.14 -0.55 -4.59
C HIS A 45 -7.67 -0.22 -4.27
N VAL A 46 -6.94 0.39 -5.21
CA VAL A 46 -5.58 0.85 -4.93
C VAL A 46 -5.56 1.80 -3.75
N LEU A 47 -6.47 2.78 -3.70
CA LEU A 47 -6.51 3.75 -2.61
C LEU A 47 -6.83 3.09 -1.26
N LEU A 48 -7.90 2.28 -1.22
CA LEU A 48 -8.35 1.60 -0.01
C LEU A 48 -7.27 0.69 0.55
N TRP A 49 -6.76 -0.23 -0.27
CA TRP A 49 -5.78 -1.21 0.19
C TRP A 49 -4.40 -0.59 0.43
N SER A 50 -4.03 0.50 -0.26
CA SER A 50 -2.77 1.19 0.09
C SER A 50 -2.84 1.84 1.47
N ALA A 51 -4.00 2.35 1.88
CA ALA A 51 -4.20 2.89 3.22
C ALA A 51 -4.08 1.79 4.28
N GLU A 52 -4.71 0.64 4.04
CA GLU A 52 -4.60 -0.53 4.91
C GLU A 52 -3.15 -1.05 4.99
N LEU A 53 -2.46 -1.18 3.86
CA LEU A 53 -1.06 -1.61 3.81
C LEU A 53 -0.15 -0.64 4.58
N LYS A 54 -0.41 0.66 4.51
CA LYS A 54 0.32 1.64 5.31
C LYS A 54 0.11 1.42 6.81
N ALA A 55 -1.12 1.13 7.24
CA ALA A 55 -1.41 0.85 8.65
C ALA A 55 -0.73 -0.44 9.12
N VAL A 56 -0.82 -1.52 8.33
CA VAL A 56 -0.13 -2.79 8.61
C VAL A 56 1.39 -2.59 8.70
N ALA A 57 1.99 -1.84 7.77
CA ALA A 57 3.42 -1.56 7.81
C ALA A 57 3.82 -0.74 9.05
N HIS A 58 2.98 0.20 9.48
CA HIS A 58 3.20 0.99 10.70
C HIS A 58 3.16 0.09 11.94
N ASP A 59 2.13 -0.73 12.07
CA ASP A 59 1.99 -1.69 13.18
C ASP A 59 3.17 -2.68 13.23
N LEU A 60 3.61 -3.18 12.07
CA LEU A 60 4.80 -4.04 11.97
C LEU A 60 6.07 -3.34 12.49
N ILE A 61 6.25 -2.05 12.19
CA ILE A 61 7.37 -1.28 12.72
C ILE A 61 7.29 -1.21 14.25
N GLU A 62 6.14 -0.85 14.80
CA GLU A 62 5.98 -0.68 16.26
C GLU A 62 6.13 -2.00 17.03
N THR A 63 5.64 -3.10 16.46
CA THR A 63 5.65 -4.43 17.10
C THR A 63 6.96 -5.19 16.91
N SER A 64 7.73 -4.88 15.85
CA SER A 64 9.00 -5.56 15.55
C SER A 64 10.23 -4.77 15.97
N ALA A 65 10.08 -3.49 16.35
CA ALA A 65 11.19 -2.65 16.77
C ALA A 65 11.82 -3.17 18.08
N PRO A 66 13.16 -3.30 18.17
CA PRO A 66 13.84 -3.74 19.39
C PRO A 66 13.70 -2.73 20.55
N THR A 67 13.55 -1.45 20.22
CA THR A 67 13.46 -0.34 21.18
C THR A 67 12.36 0.64 20.78
N ARG A 68 11.93 1.47 21.75
CA ARG A 68 10.95 2.52 21.50
C ARG A 68 11.53 3.61 20.59
N GLU A 69 12.80 3.92 20.75
CA GLU A 69 13.54 4.88 19.93
C GLU A 69 13.56 4.45 18.46
N ASP A 70 13.79 3.16 18.20
CA ASP A 70 13.71 2.59 16.85
C ASP A 70 12.30 2.74 16.28
N ALA A 71 11.26 2.33 17.03
CA ALA A 71 9.87 2.46 16.58
C ALA A 71 9.53 3.90 16.16
N VAL A 72 9.93 4.89 16.96
CA VAL A 72 9.75 6.33 16.66
C VAL A 72 10.53 6.76 15.42
N HIS A 73 11.78 6.31 15.28
CA HIS A 73 12.63 6.67 14.14
C HIS A 73 12.10 6.11 12.81
N TYR A 74 11.75 4.82 12.78
CA TYR A 74 11.33 4.12 11.56
C TYR A 74 9.92 4.55 11.11
N SER A 75 8.98 4.73 12.04
CA SER A 75 7.61 5.15 11.71
C SER A 75 7.49 6.64 11.33
N GLY A 76 8.44 7.47 11.76
CA GLY A 76 8.40 8.92 11.58
C GLY A 76 9.50 9.47 10.65
N PRO A 77 10.68 9.83 11.18
CA PRO A 77 11.79 10.39 10.40
C PRO A 77 12.13 9.61 9.12
N LEU A 78 12.37 8.30 9.21
CA LEU A 78 12.77 7.52 8.04
C LEU A 78 11.63 7.40 7.02
N TYR A 79 10.39 7.23 7.48
CA TYR A 79 9.21 7.25 6.61
C TYR A 79 9.11 8.57 5.82
N ARG A 80 9.30 9.72 6.48
CA ARG A 80 9.26 11.03 5.80
C ARG A 80 10.36 11.16 4.75
N GLN A 81 11.61 10.84 5.10
CA GLN A 81 12.73 10.87 4.17
C GLN A 81 12.48 9.96 2.95
N THR A 82 11.98 8.75 3.19
CA THR A 82 11.65 7.80 2.13
C THR A 82 10.54 8.32 1.22
N LEU A 83 9.49 8.92 1.79
CA LEU A 83 8.38 9.51 1.03
C LEU A 83 8.83 10.70 0.19
N GLU A 84 9.70 11.56 0.72
CA GLU A 84 10.30 12.68 0.00
C GLU A 84 11.13 12.20 -1.18
N SER A 85 12.00 11.20 -0.96
CA SER A 85 12.79 10.58 -2.03
C SER A 85 11.91 9.99 -3.14
N LEU A 86 10.84 9.26 -2.77
CA LEU A 86 9.87 8.70 -3.73
C LEU A 86 9.14 9.77 -4.54
N ARG A 87 8.88 10.94 -3.95
CA ARG A 87 8.26 12.09 -4.64
C ARG A 87 9.26 12.81 -5.54
N GLY A 88 10.49 13.00 -5.07
CA GLY A 88 11.59 13.57 -5.87
C GLY A 88 11.89 12.74 -7.11
N ASN A 89 11.95 11.41 -6.98
CA ASN A 89 12.15 10.49 -8.11
C ASN A 89 10.98 10.46 -9.11
N ARG A 90 9.76 10.80 -8.67
CA ARG A 90 8.63 11.00 -9.60
C ARG A 90 8.76 12.30 -10.39
N GLY A 91 9.33 13.34 -9.78
CA GLY A 91 9.59 14.63 -10.44
C GLY A 91 10.76 14.58 -11.43
N ALA A 92 11.77 13.76 -11.19
CA ALA A 92 12.94 13.59 -12.06
C ALA A 92 12.71 12.69 -13.31
N ARG A 93 11.51 12.09 -13.44
CA ARG A 93 11.09 11.28 -14.59
C ARG A 93 10.27 12.09 -15.62
N VAL A 94 10.31 13.42 -15.54
CA VAL A 94 9.67 14.34 -16.49
C VAL A 94 10.69 14.82 -17.51
#